data_AF-X1LUU1-F1
#
_entry.id   AF-X1LUU1-F1
#
_cell.length_a   1.000
_cell.length_b   1.000
_cell.length_c   1.000
_cell.angle_alpha   90.00
_cell.angle_beta   90.00
_cell.angle_gamma   90.00
#
_symmetry.space_group_name_H-M   'P 1'
#
loop_
_entity.id
_entity.type
_entity.pdbx_description
1 polymer ?
#
loop_
_entity_poly.entity_id
_entity_poly.type
_entity_poly.pdbx_seq_one_letter_code
_entity_poly.pdbx_strand_id
1 'polypeptide(L)'
;AFIRHSYSVRLANFTPTMRSIAPMEIRTGFPDELVPQTIFYPFELYSRTCGQIALDVFWGGETFENSEYTSIRTLDVTATLEESRKQLVVYVVNRSQTEAMETTISLADGQFAGSVQASVVNGPDVKAENTFEKPNQVGTRETTLEASGKSLTYSFEPHSVTALVCAIS
;
A
#
# COMPACT_ATOMS: atom_id res chain seq x y z
N ALA A 1 5.94 8.70 0.54
CA ALA A 1 6.46 10.06 0.83
C ALA A 1 5.37 11.12 0.99
N PHE A 2 4.44 11.28 0.03
CA PHE A 2 3.46 12.39 0.06
C PHE A 2 2.61 12.47 1.33
N ILE A 3 2.03 11.35 1.81
CA ILE A 3 1.20 11.33 3.02
C ILE A 3 2.01 11.82 4.24
N ARG A 4 3.23 11.30 4.45
CA ARG A 4 4.14 11.70 5.54
C ARG A 4 4.60 13.15 5.47
N HIS A 5 4.53 13.76 4.29
CA HIS A 5 4.92 15.16 4.07
C HIS A 5 3.74 16.05 3.70
N SER A 6 2.50 15.61 3.98
CA SER A 6 1.27 16.30 3.59
C SER A 6 1.14 17.71 4.20
N TYR A 7 1.88 18.01 5.27
CA TYR A 7 1.99 19.37 5.81
C TYR A 7 2.60 20.35 4.80
N SER A 8 3.64 19.92 4.08
CA SER A 8 4.38 20.75 3.12
C SER A 8 3.94 20.49 1.68
N VAL A 9 3.58 19.24 1.34
CA VAL A 9 3.10 18.83 0.01
C VAL A 9 1.58 18.72 0.04
N ARG A 10 0.92 19.82 -0.32
CA ARG A 10 -0.55 19.93 -0.29
C ARG A 10 -1.23 19.46 -1.58
N LEU A 11 -0.48 19.35 -2.68
CA LEU A 11 -0.98 18.93 -3.98
C LEU A 11 0.09 18.12 -4.70
N ALA A 12 -0.31 16.99 -5.29
CA ALA A 12 0.52 16.18 -6.17
C ALA A 12 -0.36 15.64 -7.31
N ASN A 13 0.14 15.72 -8.55
CA ASN A 13 -0.59 15.26 -9.73
C ASN A 13 0.14 14.08 -10.36
N PHE A 14 -0.57 12.97 -10.59
CA PHE A 14 -0.03 11.81 -11.29
C PHE A 14 -0.07 12.04 -12.81
N THR A 15 1.10 12.03 -13.47
CA THR A 15 1.21 12.34 -14.90
C THR A 15 2.06 11.30 -15.63
N PRO A 16 1.64 10.78 -16.80
CA PRO A 16 0.34 10.95 -17.47
C PRO A 16 -0.73 9.95 -17.00
N THR A 17 -2.01 10.33 -16.99
CA THR A 17 -3.12 9.45 -16.56
C THR A 17 -3.64 8.50 -17.65
N MET A 18 -3.32 8.75 -18.92
CA MET A 18 -3.59 7.86 -20.08
C MET A 18 -2.46 7.99 -21.11
N ARG A 19 -1.89 6.86 -21.59
CA ARG A 19 -0.78 6.62 -22.59
C ARG A 19 0.18 5.53 -22.08
N SER A 20 1.32 5.27 -22.74
CA SER A 20 2.26 4.18 -22.38
C SER A 20 2.98 4.31 -21.02
N ILE A 21 2.66 5.32 -20.21
CA ILE A 21 3.17 5.51 -18.83
C ILE A 21 1.99 5.83 -17.90
N ALA A 22 0.81 5.30 -18.21
CA ALA A 22 -0.41 5.59 -17.50
C ALA A 22 -0.88 4.40 -16.65
N PRO A 23 -1.72 4.66 -15.63
CA PRO A 23 -2.38 3.60 -14.88
C PRO A 23 -3.29 2.73 -15.75
N MET A 24 -3.73 3.20 -16.90
CA MET A 24 -4.66 2.49 -17.78
C MET A 24 -4.09 2.48 -19.20
N GLU A 25 -4.00 1.29 -19.79
CA GLU A 25 -3.66 1.11 -21.20
C GLU A 25 -4.90 0.72 -22.00
N ILE A 26 -5.10 1.37 -23.14
CA ILE A 26 -6.18 1.11 -24.08
C ILE A 26 -5.56 0.58 -25.36
N ARG A 27 -6.09 -0.53 -25.90
CA ARG A 27 -5.59 -1.07 -27.17
C ARG A 27 -5.98 -0.12 -28.31
N THR A 28 -4.99 0.31 -29.08
CA THR A 28 -5.23 1.17 -30.25
C THR A 28 -6.16 0.45 -31.24
N GLY A 29 -7.28 1.07 -31.59
CA GLY A 29 -8.30 0.50 -32.49
C GLY A 29 -9.36 -0.37 -31.81
N PHE A 30 -9.22 -0.65 -30.50
CA PHE A 30 -10.17 -1.44 -29.71
C PHE A 30 -10.43 -0.73 -28.37
N PRO A 31 -11.25 0.34 -28.37
CA PRO A 31 -11.44 1.20 -27.20
C PRO A 31 -12.06 0.49 -25.98
N ASP A 32 -12.72 -0.66 -26.19
CA ASP A 32 -13.29 -1.49 -25.13
C ASP A 32 -12.28 -2.46 -24.51
N GLU A 33 -11.09 -2.61 -25.11
CA GLU A 33 -10.00 -3.42 -24.56
C GLU A 33 -9.08 -2.55 -23.72
N LEU A 34 -9.19 -2.74 -22.40
CA LEU A 34 -8.51 -1.95 -21.41
C LEU A 34 -7.80 -2.84 -20.38
N VAL A 35 -6.56 -2.48 -20.06
CA VAL A 35 -5.72 -3.19 -19.10
C VAL A 35 -5.25 -2.20 -18.03
N PRO A 36 -5.63 -2.40 -16.75
CA PRO A 36 -5.03 -1.66 -15.64
C PRO A 36 -3.55 -2.04 -15.52
N GLN A 37 -2.69 -1.04 -15.65
CA GLN A 37 -1.26 -1.18 -15.43
C GLN A 37 -0.97 -1.38 -13.94
N THR A 38 0.17 -1.98 -13.62
CA THR A 38 0.52 -2.36 -12.23
C THR A 38 0.48 -1.17 -11.25
N ILE A 39 0.84 0.02 -11.74
CA ILE A 39 0.80 1.29 -10.99
C ILE A 39 -0.62 1.79 -10.64
N PHE A 40 -1.67 1.29 -11.31
CA PHE A 40 -3.06 1.61 -11.00
C PHE A 40 -3.46 1.14 -9.61
N TYR A 41 -3.10 -0.08 -9.24
CA TYR A 41 -3.61 -0.72 -8.02
C TYR A 41 -3.18 0.00 -6.75
N PRO A 42 -1.90 0.39 -6.55
CA PRO A 42 -1.55 1.21 -5.40
C PRO A 42 -2.32 2.53 -5.41
N PHE A 43 -2.43 3.20 -6.56
CA PHE A 43 -3.12 4.49 -6.65
C PHE A 43 -4.61 4.39 -6.29
N GLU A 44 -5.32 3.39 -6.81
CA GLU A 44 -6.70 3.06 -6.44
C GLU A 44 -6.79 2.78 -4.94
N LEU A 45 -5.89 1.95 -4.42
CA LEU A 45 -5.89 1.54 -3.03
C LEU A 45 -5.74 2.72 -2.08
N TYR A 46 -4.75 3.59 -2.31
CA TYR A 46 -4.58 4.83 -1.54
C TYR A 46 -5.80 5.74 -1.70
N SER A 47 -6.31 5.94 -2.92
CA SER A 47 -7.44 6.85 -3.18
C SER A 47 -8.73 6.42 -2.47
N ARG A 48 -8.98 5.11 -2.39
CA ARG A 48 -10.19 4.56 -1.78
C ARG A 48 -10.13 4.56 -0.24
N THR A 49 -8.94 4.38 0.33
CA THR A 49 -8.80 4.06 1.77
C THR A 49 -8.21 5.18 2.61
N CYS A 50 -7.56 6.19 2.01
CA CYS A 50 -6.83 7.21 2.76
C CYS A 50 -7.74 8.01 3.69
N GLY A 51 -7.37 8.06 4.97
CA GLY A 51 -8.03 8.89 5.97
C GLY A 51 -7.67 10.37 5.82
N GLN A 52 -8.36 11.21 6.59
CA GLN A 52 -8.21 12.67 6.54
C GLN A 52 -6.96 13.18 7.29
N ILE A 53 -6.48 12.45 8.30
CA ILE A 53 -5.35 12.85 9.14
C ILE A 53 -4.17 11.94 8.86
N ALA A 54 -3.04 12.50 8.43
CA ALA A 54 -1.78 11.76 8.36
C ALA A 54 -1.18 11.63 9.77
N LEU A 55 -0.79 10.41 10.15
CA LEU A 55 -0.17 10.14 11.44
C LEU A 55 1.35 10.16 11.32
N ASP A 56 2.02 10.65 12.38
CA ASP A 56 3.47 10.52 12.53
C ASP A 56 3.79 9.12 13.09
N VAL A 57 4.13 8.20 12.18
CA VAL A 57 4.36 6.80 12.53
C VAL A 57 5.81 6.61 12.96
N PHE A 58 6.00 6.36 14.25
CA PHE A 58 7.25 5.80 14.74
C PHE A 58 7.35 4.32 14.36
N TRP A 59 8.47 3.92 13.78
CA TRP A 59 8.73 2.53 13.47
C TRP A 59 10.23 2.21 13.46
N GLY A 60 10.56 0.99 13.86
CA GLY A 60 11.90 0.39 13.76
C GLY A 60 11.85 -0.90 12.96
N GLY A 61 12.96 -1.31 12.38
CA GLY A 61 13.04 -2.51 11.56
C GLY A 61 14.37 -2.62 10.84
N GLU A 62 14.49 -3.66 10.03
CA GLU A 62 15.69 -3.94 9.29
C GLU A 62 15.98 -2.90 8.21
N THR A 63 17.26 -2.81 7.88
CA THR A 63 17.77 -1.98 6.79
C THR A 63 18.68 -2.79 5.90
N PHE A 64 18.68 -2.50 4.61
CA PHE A 64 19.62 -3.05 3.64
C PHE A 64 20.44 -1.92 2.99
N GLU A 65 21.54 -2.28 2.35
CA GLU A 65 22.45 -1.34 1.71
C GLU A 65 22.63 -1.72 0.24
N ASN A 66 22.96 -0.73 -0.59
CA ASN A 66 23.41 -0.97 -1.95
C ASN A 66 24.67 -0.12 -2.23
N SER A 67 25.14 -0.13 -3.47
CA SER A 67 26.35 0.61 -3.87
C SER A 67 26.26 2.13 -3.68
N GLU A 68 25.06 2.69 -3.57
CA GLU A 68 24.81 4.14 -3.55
C GLU A 68 24.25 4.64 -2.21
N TYR A 69 23.53 3.79 -1.47
CA TYR A 69 22.84 4.15 -0.25
C TYR A 69 23.11 3.12 0.85
N THR A 70 23.46 3.63 2.03
CA THR A 70 23.58 2.85 3.26
C THR A 70 22.28 2.98 4.07
N SER A 71 21.95 1.93 4.83
CA SER A 71 20.80 1.92 5.76
C SER A 71 19.42 2.23 5.15
N ILE A 72 19.13 1.73 3.94
CA ILE A 72 17.77 1.81 3.38
C ILE A 72 16.85 0.92 4.20
N ARG A 73 15.82 1.55 4.75
CA ARG A 73 14.72 0.90 5.45
C ARG A 73 13.99 -0.14 4.58
N THR A 74 13.88 -1.39 5.06
CA THR A 74 13.27 -2.50 4.28
C THR A 74 11.76 -2.32 4.14
N LEU A 75 11.08 -1.88 5.21
CA LEU A 75 9.69 -1.44 5.13
C LEU A 75 9.61 0.06 4.86
N ASP A 76 8.56 0.49 4.17
CA ASP A 76 8.16 1.88 4.12
C ASP A 76 6.73 2.02 4.64
N VAL A 77 6.58 2.68 5.78
CA VAL A 77 5.32 2.71 6.54
C VAL A 77 4.74 4.12 6.53
N THR A 78 3.43 4.22 6.35
CA THR A 78 2.66 5.44 6.61
C THR A 78 1.29 5.06 7.12
N ALA A 79 0.68 5.90 7.95
CA ALA A 79 -0.66 5.64 8.44
C ALA A 79 -1.52 6.90 8.37
N THR A 80 -2.83 6.69 8.27
CA THR A 80 -3.83 7.75 8.27
C THR A 80 -4.98 7.40 9.19
N LEU A 81 -5.62 8.40 9.76
CA LEU A 81 -6.75 8.28 10.66
C LEU A 81 -7.98 8.97 10.05
N GLU A 82 -9.10 8.29 10.13
CA GLU A 82 -10.44 8.81 9.88
C GLU A 82 -11.25 8.72 11.18
N GLU A 83 -11.28 9.82 11.92
CA GLU A 83 -11.92 9.89 13.24
C GLU A 83 -13.43 9.66 13.16
N SER A 84 -14.09 10.16 12.11
CA SER A 84 -15.56 10.05 11.99
C SER A 84 -16.04 8.61 11.83
N ARG A 85 -15.20 7.75 11.24
CA ARG A 85 -15.48 6.31 11.05
C ARG A 85 -14.75 5.43 12.06
N LYS A 86 -13.96 6.02 12.96
CA LYS A 86 -13.03 5.30 13.85
C LYS A 86 -12.19 4.27 13.10
N GLN A 87 -11.54 4.73 12.03
CA GLN A 87 -10.79 3.88 11.12
C GLN A 87 -9.34 4.33 11.04
N LEU A 88 -8.43 3.42 11.35
CA LEU A 88 -7.00 3.57 11.11
C LEU A 88 -6.66 2.84 9.81
N VAL A 89 -5.90 3.47 8.93
CA VAL A 89 -5.34 2.79 7.75
C VAL A 89 -3.83 2.82 7.82
N VAL A 90 -3.21 1.63 7.82
CA VAL A 90 -1.76 1.47 7.81
C VAL A 90 -1.34 0.97 6.44
N TYR A 91 -0.48 1.73 5.78
CA TYR A 91 0.12 1.37 4.49
C TYR A 91 1.56 0.95 4.69
N VAL A 92 1.92 -0.20 4.13
CA VAL A 92 3.27 -0.75 4.19
C VAL A 92 3.72 -1.18 2.81
N VAL A 93 4.89 -0.72 2.40
CA VAL A 93 5.61 -1.25 1.24
C VAL A 93 6.74 -2.13 1.76
N ASN A 94 6.74 -3.41 1.42
CA ASN A 94 7.88 -4.28 1.68
C ASN A 94 8.83 -4.23 0.48
N ARG A 95 10.03 -3.66 0.69
CA ARG A 95 11.04 -3.48 -0.36
C ARG A 95 11.96 -4.69 -0.51
N SER A 96 11.85 -5.70 0.35
CA SER A 96 12.56 -6.96 0.17
C SER A 96 12.06 -7.66 -1.09
N GLN A 97 12.98 -8.17 -1.90
CA GLN A 97 12.61 -8.91 -3.11
C GLN A 97 12.10 -10.31 -2.78
N THR A 98 12.52 -10.89 -1.67
CA THR A 98 12.37 -12.32 -1.37
C THR A 98 11.79 -12.63 0.00
N GLU A 99 11.93 -11.74 0.97
CA GLU A 99 11.56 -12.01 2.36
C GLU A 99 10.25 -11.36 2.75
N ALA A 100 9.33 -12.18 3.27
CA ALA A 100 8.17 -11.67 3.98
C ALA A 100 8.60 -11.12 5.35
N MET A 101 7.99 -10.03 5.79
CA MET A 101 8.34 -9.38 7.05
C MET A 101 7.16 -9.42 8.01
N GLU A 102 7.29 -10.25 9.06
CA GLU A 102 6.37 -10.23 10.19
C GLU A 102 6.59 -8.95 11.01
N THR A 103 5.52 -8.21 11.26
CA THR A 103 5.57 -6.91 11.92
C THR A 103 4.45 -6.79 12.93
N THR A 104 4.79 -6.27 14.12
CA THR A 104 3.81 -5.92 15.15
C THR A 104 3.46 -4.44 15.04
N ILE A 105 2.17 -4.17 14.84
CA ILE A 105 1.58 -2.84 14.81
C ILE A 105 0.93 -2.61 16.17
N SER A 106 1.39 -1.59 16.89
CA SER A 106 0.88 -1.25 18.22
C SER A 106 0.28 0.14 18.23
N LEU A 107 -0.88 0.29 18.86
CA LEU A 107 -1.54 1.57 19.05
C LEU A 107 -1.04 2.23 20.33
N ALA A 108 -0.56 3.47 20.22
CA ALA A 108 -0.17 4.26 21.39
C ALA A 108 -1.40 4.56 22.27
N ASP A 109 -2.51 4.92 21.62
CA ASP A 109 -3.83 5.12 22.22
C ASP A 109 -4.91 4.39 21.43
N GLY A 110 -6.00 4.04 22.12
CA GLY A 110 -7.10 3.26 21.56
C GLY A 110 -6.80 1.77 21.47
N GLN A 111 -7.71 1.04 20.83
CA GLN A 111 -7.61 -0.41 20.61
C GLN A 111 -8.15 -0.77 19.23
N PHE A 112 -7.61 -1.82 18.62
CA PHE A 112 -8.27 -2.51 17.52
C PHE A 112 -9.60 -3.08 18.02
N ALA A 113 -10.63 -2.96 17.20
CA ALA A 113 -12.02 -3.22 17.59
C ALA A 113 -12.75 -4.10 16.57
N GLY A 114 -12.12 -5.19 16.15
CA GLY A 114 -12.70 -6.21 15.27
C GLY A 114 -12.03 -6.25 13.91
N SER A 115 -12.81 -6.01 12.86
CA SER A 115 -12.38 -6.33 11.50
C SER A 115 -11.21 -5.47 11.03
N VAL A 116 -10.24 -6.14 10.40
CA VAL A 116 -9.12 -5.57 9.68
C VAL A 116 -9.15 -6.11 8.26
N GLN A 117 -9.40 -5.23 7.29
CA GLN A 117 -9.34 -5.56 5.88
C GLN A 117 -7.92 -5.30 5.37
N ALA A 118 -7.24 -6.36 4.93
CA ALA A 118 -5.94 -6.29 4.30
C ALA A 118 -6.08 -6.35 2.79
N SER A 119 -5.67 -5.29 2.10
CA SER A 119 -5.60 -5.23 0.64
C SER A 119 -4.12 -5.24 0.23
N VAL A 120 -3.70 -6.30 -0.46
CA VAL A 120 -2.32 -6.54 -0.87
C VAL A 120 -2.22 -6.41 -2.39
N VAL A 121 -1.43 -5.46 -2.87
CA VAL A 121 -1.01 -5.36 -4.26
C VAL A 121 0.27 -6.15 -4.43
N ASN A 122 0.21 -7.22 -5.23
CA ASN A 122 1.38 -8.04 -5.54
C ASN A 122 1.25 -8.78 -6.88
N GLY A 123 2.35 -9.40 -7.33
CA GLY A 123 2.43 -10.28 -8.50
C GLY A 123 3.37 -11.46 -8.25
N PRO A 124 3.60 -12.32 -9.26
CA PRO A 124 4.51 -13.47 -9.12
C PRO A 124 5.98 -13.09 -8.91
N ASP A 125 6.41 -11.93 -9.44
CA ASP A 125 7.76 -11.38 -9.27
C ASP A 125 7.81 -9.88 -9.62
N VAL A 126 8.96 -9.22 -9.36
CA VAL A 126 9.17 -7.78 -9.58
C VAL A 126 9.17 -7.33 -11.05
N LYS A 127 9.18 -8.26 -12.00
CA LYS A 127 9.07 -8.03 -13.45
C LYS A 127 7.70 -8.41 -14.01
N ALA A 128 6.75 -8.78 -13.15
CA ALA A 128 5.39 -9.07 -13.59
C ALA A 128 4.69 -7.82 -14.14
N GLU A 129 4.06 -7.97 -15.29
CA GLU A 129 3.34 -6.92 -16.00
C GLU A 129 1.95 -7.43 -16.39
N ASN A 130 0.98 -6.52 -16.41
CA ASN A 130 -0.34 -6.79 -16.97
C ASN A 130 -0.30 -6.49 -18.47
N THR A 131 -0.58 -7.50 -19.29
CA THR A 131 -0.71 -7.35 -20.74
C THR A 131 -2.13 -7.66 -21.16
N PHE A 132 -2.51 -7.40 -22.40
CA PHE A 132 -3.84 -7.77 -22.88
C PHE A 132 -4.08 -9.28 -22.88
N GLU A 133 -3.04 -10.09 -23.07
CA GLU A 133 -3.10 -11.55 -23.02
C GLU A 133 -3.14 -12.08 -21.58
N LYS A 134 -2.55 -11.34 -20.64
CA LYS A 134 -2.49 -11.66 -19.21
C LYS A 134 -2.81 -10.41 -18.37
N PRO A 135 -4.08 -9.97 -18.33
CA PRO A 135 -4.43 -8.65 -17.78
C PRO A 135 -4.42 -8.56 -16.26
N ASN A 136 -4.27 -9.69 -15.55
CA ASN A 136 -4.42 -9.78 -14.10
C ASN A 136 -3.23 -10.49 -13.43
N GLN A 137 -2.01 -10.30 -13.94
CA GLN A 137 -0.78 -10.86 -13.33
C GLN A 137 -0.41 -10.15 -12.04
N VAL A 138 -0.66 -8.84 -11.99
CA VAL A 138 -0.52 -7.99 -10.81
C VAL A 138 -1.88 -7.40 -10.52
N GLY A 139 -2.29 -7.45 -9.26
CA GLY A 139 -3.59 -6.92 -8.84
C GLY A 139 -3.68 -6.80 -7.33
N THR A 140 -4.86 -6.41 -6.86
CA THR A 140 -5.15 -6.33 -5.42
C THR A 140 -5.86 -7.61 -4.96
N ARG A 141 -5.31 -8.25 -3.94
CA ARG A 141 -5.95 -9.35 -3.21
C ARG A 141 -6.40 -8.86 -1.85
N GLU A 142 -7.65 -9.12 -1.51
CA GLU A 142 -8.21 -8.73 -0.21
C GLU A 142 -8.39 -9.94 0.69
N THR A 143 -8.03 -9.79 1.96
CA THR A 143 -8.34 -10.75 3.02
C THR A 143 -8.84 -10.01 4.25
N THR A 144 -9.76 -10.63 4.97
CA THR A 144 -10.25 -10.10 6.24
C THR A 144 -9.66 -10.90 7.38
N LEU A 145 -9.21 -10.21 8.41
CA LEU A 145 -8.80 -10.78 9.69
C LEU A 145 -9.45 -9.99 10.84
N GLU A 146 -9.36 -10.53 12.05
CA GLU A 146 -9.87 -9.90 13.25
C GLU A 146 -8.72 -9.50 14.16
N ALA A 147 -8.81 -8.30 14.73
CA ALA A 147 -7.84 -7.77 15.68
C ALA A 147 -8.56 -7.14 16.87
N SER A 148 -8.03 -7.37 18.06
CA SER A 148 -8.56 -6.76 19.28
C SER A 148 -7.42 -6.35 20.21
N GLY A 149 -7.67 -5.35 21.05
CA GLY A 149 -6.68 -4.85 22.00
C GLY A 149 -5.67 -3.91 21.33
N LYS A 150 -4.47 -3.81 21.88
CA LYS A 150 -3.51 -2.75 21.52
C LYS A 150 -2.57 -3.08 20.37
N SER A 151 -2.49 -4.34 19.95
CA SER A 151 -1.51 -4.78 18.98
C SER A 151 -2.09 -5.77 17.98
N LEU A 152 -1.60 -5.69 16.74
CA LEU A 152 -1.87 -6.61 15.65
C LEU A 152 -0.54 -7.04 15.05
N THR A 153 -0.35 -8.33 14.83
CA THR A 153 0.79 -8.85 14.04
C THR A 153 0.32 -9.22 12.64
N TYR A 154 1.06 -8.78 11.63
CA TYR A 154 0.79 -9.08 10.23
C TYR A 154 2.10 -9.37 9.50
N SER A 155 2.06 -10.30 8.55
CA SER A 155 3.22 -10.63 7.70
C SER A 155 3.06 -10.00 6.33
N PHE A 156 3.94 -9.07 6.00
CA PHE A 156 3.93 -8.36 4.72
C PHE A 156 4.71 -9.16 3.69
N GLU A 157 4.04 -9.57 2.61
CA GLU A 157 4.65 -10.29 1.49
C GLU A 157 5.84 -9.53 0.91
N PRO A 158 6.88 -10.22 0.38
CA PRO A 158 7.95 -9.54 -0.33
C PRO A 158 7.41 -8.73 -1.51
N HIS A 159 8.13 -7.66 -1.86
CA HIS A 159 7.87 -6.79 -3.03
C HIS A 159 6.42 -6.32 -3.18
N SER A 160 5.72 -6.14 -2.06
CA SER A 160 4.29 -5.85 -2.02
C SER A 160 3.97 -4.44 -1.53
N VAL A 161 2.77 -3.97 -1.86
CA VAL A 161 2.13 -2.81 -1.22
C VAL A 161 0.88 -3.31 -0.49
N THR A 162 0.81 -3.09 0.81
CA THR A 162 -0.34 -3.50 1.63
C THR A 162 -0.99 -2.28 2.27
N ALA A 163 -2.33 -2.25 2.26
CA ALA A 163 -3.12 -1.38 3.13
C ALA A 163 -3.91 -2.25 4.12
N LEU A 164 -3.78 -1.95 5.40
CA LEU A 164 -4.58 -2.52 6.47
C LEU A 164 -5.59 -1.48 6.93
N VAL A 165 -6.86 -1.69 6.62
CA VAL A 165 -7.97 -0.86 7.07
C VAL A 165 -8.51 -1.47 8.36
N CYS A 166 -8.25 -0.80 9.49
CA CYS A 166 -8.51 -1.31 10.83
C CYS A 166 -9.62 -0.52 11.51
N ALA A 167 -10.64 -1.23 12.01
CA ALA A 167 -11.59 -0.65 12.97
C ALA A 167 -10.91 -0.43 14.32
N ILE A 168 -11.10 0.76 14.92
CA ILE A 168 -10.53 1.11 16.23
C ILE A 168 -11.58 1.68 17.19
N SER A 169 -11.28 1.66 18.49
CA SER A 169 -12.14 2.20 19.56
C SER A 169 -11.40 3.06 20.56
#